data_AF-A0A3A2IZH8-F1
#
_entry.id   AF-A0A3A2IZH8-F1
#
_cell.length_a   1.000
_cell.length_b   1.000
_cell.length_c   1.000
_cell.angle_alpha   90.00
_cell.angle_beta   90.00
_cell.angle_gamma   90.00
#
_symmetry.space_group_name_H-M   'P 1'
#
loop_
_entity.id
_entity.type
_entity.pdbx_description
1 polymer ?
#
loop_
_entity_poly.entity_id
_entity_poly.type
_entity_poly.pdbx_seq_one_letter_code
_entity_poly.pdbx_strand_id
1 'polypeptide(L)'
;MSFDYKRMTKFEHNIGENEKKYRLYAGAALIAISIFTASIALLLVGMVLIGTGFSGWCPAYSGMDKNTCDTSANDNTSEEN
;
A
#
# COMPACT_ATOMS: atom_id res chain seq x y z
N MET A 1 1.73 20.72 -7.06
CA MET A 1 1.49 20.39 -5.65
C MET A 1 2.83 20.37 -4.93
N SER A 2 2.97 21.00 -3.75
CA SER A 2 4.18 20.82 -2.93
C SER A 2 4.10 19.46 -2.24
N PHE A 3 5.14 18.65 -2.35
CA PHE A 3 5.24 17.43 -1.55
C PHE A 3 5.54 17.82 -0.10
N ASP A 4 4.66 17.45 0.82
CA ASP A 4 4.73 17.88 2.22
C ASP A 4 5.57 16.88 3.03
N TYR A 5 6.90 17.10 3.06
CA TYR A 5 7.85 16.23 3.75
C TYR A 5 7.55 16.08 5.25
N LYS A 6 6.92 17.07 5.87
CA LYS A 6 6.51 16.99 7.29
C LYS A 6 5.36 16.01 7.50
N ARG A 7 4.50 15.87 6.49
CA ARG A 7 3.34 14.97 6.55
C ARG A 7 3.73 13.53 6.20
N MET A 8 4.78 13.33 5.41
CA MET A 8 5.29 12.00 5.06
C MET A 8 5.72 11.16 6.26
N THR A 9 6.06 11.77 7.40
CA THR A 9 6.46 11.09 8.65
C THR A 9 5.34 11.02 9.68
N LYS A 10 4.18 11.61 9.38
CA LYS A 10 3.02 11.58 10.26
C LYS A 10 2.26 10.28 10.01
N PHE A 11 2.16 9.44 11.03
CA PHE A 11 1.38 8.21 10.96
C PHE A 11 -0.10 8.54 10.96
N GLU A 12 -0.68 8.61 9.77
CA GLU A 12 -2.10 8.91 9.56
C GLU A 12 -2.68 7.80 8.68
N HIS A 13 -3.73 7.12 9.15
CA HIS A 13 -4.33 6.03 8.39
C HIS A 13 -4.93 6.59 7.10
N ASN A 14 -4.33 6.24 5.95
CA ASN A 14 -4.66 6.84 4.65
C ASN A 14 -4.83 5.82 3.52
N ILE A 15 -4.71 4.53 3.86
CA ILE A 15 -4.90 3.43 2.92
C ILE A 15 -6.25 2.77 3.23
N GLY A 16 -7.15 2.79 2.25
CA GLY A 16 -8.42 2.07 2.33
C GLY A 16 -8.25 0.56 2.20
N GLU A 17 -9.32 -0.20 2.47
CA GLU A 17 -9.25 -1.66 2.54
C GLU A 17 -8.84 -2.30 1.19
N ASN A 18 -9.29 -1.73 0.07
CA ASN A 18 -8.94 -2.20 -1.27
C ASN A 18 -7.43 -2.07 -1.54
N GLU A 19 -6.87 -0.88 -1.31
CA GLU A 19 -5.42 -0.65 -1.48
C GLU A 19 -4.57 -1.48 -0.52
N LYS A 20 -5.05 -1.70 0.71
CA LYS A 20 -4.41 -2.59 1.68
C LYS A 20 -4.32 -4.01 1.14
N LYS A 21 -5.42 -4.55 0.57
CA LYS A 21 -5.44 -5.87 -0.06
C LYS A 21 -4.44 -5.94 -1.21
N TYR A 22 -4.44 -4.97 -2.13
CA TYR A 22 -3.50 -4.95 -3.25
C TYR A 22 -2.03 -4.94 -2.78
N ARG A 23 -1.68 -4.15 -1.76
CA ARG A 23 -0.31 -4.12 -1.21
C ARG A 23 0.09 -5.43 -0.54
N LEU A 24 -0.85 -6.07 0.16
CA LEU A 24 -0.61 -7.36 0.79
C LEU A 24 -0.41 -8.46 -0.26
N TYR A 25 -1.27 -8.51 -1.28
CA TYR A 25 -1.16 -9.46 -2.40
C TYR A 25 0.11 -9.23 -3.22
N ALA A 26 0.40 -7.98 -3.58
CA ALA A 26 1.61 -7.63 -4.31
C ALA A 26 2.86 -7.97 -3.50
N GLY A 27 2.89 -7.64 -2.20
CA GLY A 27 4.00 -8.00 -1.31
C GLY A 27 4.18 -9.50 -1.15
N ALA A 28 3.08 -10.26 -0.99
CA ALA A 28 3.12 -11.72 -0.90
C ALA A 28 3.63 -12.37 -2.19
N ALA A 29 3.16 -11.89 -3.36
CA ALA A 29 3.66 -12.34 -4.65
C ALA A 29 5.15 -12.04 -4.82
N LEU A 30 5.60 -10.85 -4.40
CA LEU A 30 7.01 -10.45 -4.46
C LEU A 30 7.89 -11.34 -3.57
N ILE A 31 7.44 -11.68 -2.36
CA ILE A 31 8.14 -12.63 -1.48
C ILE A 31 8.21 -14.02 -2.14
N ALA A 32 7.12 -14.51 -2.75
CA ALA A 32 7.11 -15.80 -3.43
C ALA A 32 8.12 -15.86 -4.59
N ILE A 33 8.16 -14.81 -5.43
CA ILE A 33 9.15 -14.68 -6.51
C ILE A 33 10.56 -14.59 -5.93
N SER A 34 10.74 -13.83 -4.85
CA SER A 34 12.03 -13.65 -4.20
C SER A 34 12.63 -14.95 -3.69
N ILE A 35 11.81 -15.87 -3.19
CA ILE A 35 12.25 -17.20 -2.74
C ILE A 35 12.75 -18.00 -3.94
N PHE A 36 12.04 -17.96 -5.08
CA PHE A 36 12.45 -18.66 -6.30
C PHE A 36 13.72 -18.07 -6.94
N THR A 37 13.87 -16.74 -6.92
CA THR A 37 15.06 -16.04 -7.41
C THR A 37 16.23 -16.05 -6.40
N ALA A 38 16.01 -16.53 -5.17
CA ALA A 38 16.97 -16.49 -4.06
C ALA A 38 17.58 -15.09 -3.80
N SER A 39 16.78 -14.03 -4.00
CA SER A 39 17.26 -12.65 -3.89
C SER A 39 16.82 -12.00 -2.59
N ILE A 40 17.76 -11.83 -1.65
CA ILE A 40 17.49 -11.21 -0.34
C ILE A 40 16.92 -9.78 -0.48
N ALA A 41 17.35 -9.04 -1.51
CA ALA A 41 16.87 -7.68 -1.75
C ALA A 41 15.36 -7.64 -2.04
N LEU A 42 14.85 -8.56 -2.86
CA LEU A 42 13.42 -8.63 -3.19
C LEU A 42 12.59 -9.06 -1.97
N LEU A 43 13.14 -9.93 -1.12
CA LEU A 43 12.48 -10.37 0.11
C LEU A 43 12.27 -9.20 1.07
N LEU A 44 13.30 -8.36 1.26
CA LEU A 44 13.22 -7.16 2.09
C LEU A 44 12.20 -6.16 1.53
N VAL A 45 12.19 -5.92 0.23
CA VAL A 45 11.20 -5.04 -0.42
C VAL A 45 9.79 -5.57 -0.22
N GLY A 46 9.57 -6.87 -0.43
CA GLY A 46 8.28 -7.52 -0.18
C GLY A 46 7.83 -7.38 1.27
N MET A 47 8.73 -7.56 2.23
CA MET A 47 8.44 -7.39 3.66
C MET A 47 8.04 -5.95 4.00
N VAL A 48 8.73 -4.95 3.45
CA VAL A 48 8.38 -3.52 3.62
C VAL A 48 7.01 -3.21 3.00
N LEU A 49 6.71 -3.78 1.82
CA LEU A 49 5.42 -3.61 1.16
C LEU A 49 4.26 -4.16 2.02
N ILE A 50 4.43 -5.37 2.56
CA ILE A 50 3.44 -5.98 3.46
C ILE A 50 3.33 -5.16 4.75
N GLY A 51 4.46 -4.75 5.34
CA GLY A 51 4.48 -3.95 6.56
C GLY A 51 3.73 -2.63 6.40
N THR A 52 3.98 -1.90 5.31
CA THR A 52 3.26 -0.64 5.02
C THR A 52 1.77 -0.85 4.72
N GLY A 53 1.41 -1.94 4.05
CA GLY A 53 0.01 -2.35 3.88
C GLY A 53 -0.67 -2.70 5.22
N PHE A 54 0.04 -3.40 6.10
CA PHE A 54 -0.48 -3.81 7.41
C PHE A 54 -0.68 -2.61 8.35
N SER A 55 0.27 -1.67 8.38
CA SER A 55 0.14 -0.41 9.12
C SER A 55 -0.96 0.51 8.59
N GLY A 56 -1.48 0.27 7.39
CA GLY A 56 -2.52 1.10 6.77
C GLY A 56 -2.05 2.54 6.50
N TRP A 57 -0.74 2.71 6.32
CA TRP A 57 -0.10 4.00 6.14
C TRP A 57 0.94 3.95 5.03
N CYS A 58 0.85 4.89 4.10
CA CYS A 58 1.85 5.10 3.06
C CYS A 58 2.48 6.49 3.18
N PRO A 59 3.80 6.59 3.47
CA PRO A 59 4.51 7.86 3.56
C PRO A 59 4.34 8.73 2.31
N ALA A 60 4.37 8.09 1.13
CA ALA A 60 4.24 8.78 -0.15
C ALA A 60 2.84 9.39 -0.34
N TYR A 61 1.78 8.66 0.04
CA TYR A 61 0.41 9.20 -0.03
C TYR A 61 0.21 10.30 1.01
N SER A 62 0.78 10.15 2.21
CA SER A 62 0.72 11.17 3.26
C SER A 62 1.40 12.47 2.84
N GLY A 63 2.57 12.39 2.20
CA GLY A 63 3.25 13.56 1.63
C GLY A 63 2.51 14.20 0.44
N MET A 64 1.61 13.47 -0.21
CA MET A 64 0.75 13.96 -1.30
C MET A 64 -0.66 14.37 -0.86
N ASP A 65 -0.97 14.32 0.45
CA ASP A 65 -2.32 14.58 0.98
C ASP A 65 -3.38 13.68 0.31
N LYS A 66 -3.04 12.42 0.05
CA LYS A 66 -3.95 11.42 -0.51
C LYS A 66 -4.40 10.43 0.56
N ASN A 67 -5.71 10.22 0.61
CA ASN A 67 -6.39 9.25 1.46
C ASN A 67 -7.38 8.45 0.60
N THR A 68 -7.42 7.13 0.77
CA THR A 68 -8.33 6.23 0.03
C THR A 68 -9.28 5.47 0.94
N CYS A 69 -9.30 5.79 2.24
CA CYS A 69 -10.22 5.19 3.19
C CYS A 69 -11.69 5.42 2.81
N ASP A 70 -12.01 6.54 2.13
CA ASP A 70 -13.37 6.89 1.72
C ASP A 70 -13.84 6.24 0.40
N THR A 71 -12.94 5.63 -0.38
CA THR A 71 -13.30 5.07 -1.70
C THR A 71 -14.19 3.82 -1.61
N SER A 72 -14.27 3.17 -0.44
CA SER A 72 -15.09 1.96 -0.21
C SER A 72 -16.60 2.16 -0.46
N ALA A 73 -17.09 3.40 -0.50
CA ALA A 73 -18.51 3.69 -0.76
C ALA A 73 -18.90 3.62 -2.25
N ASN A 74 -17.94 3.61 -3.20
CA ASN A 74 -18.23 3.77 -4.64
C ASN A 74 -17.82 2.57 -5.52
N ASP A 75 -17.42 1.43 -4.96
CA ASP A 75 -16.95 0.26 -5.73
C ASP A 75 -17.98 -0.88 -5.83
N ASN A 76 -19.17 -0.72 -5.24
CA ASN A 76 -20.27 -1.69 -5.36
C ASN A 76 -21.24 -1.34 -6.52
N THR A 77 -20.77 -0.71 -7.59
CA THR A 77 -21.58 -0.41 -8.79
C THR A 77 -20.72 -0.53 -10.04
N SER A 78 -20.12 -1.70 -10.28
CA SER A 78 -19.52 -2.04 -11.58
C SER A 78 -19.43 -3.57 -11.81
N GLU A 79 -20.29 -4.35 -11.14
CA GLU A 79 -20.63 -5.73 -11.55
C GLU A 79 -22.08 -5.73 -12.07
N GLU A 80 -22.31 -5.11 -13.23
CA GLU A 80 -23.42 -5.49 -14.12
C GLU A 80 -22.99 -5.16 -15.56
N ASN A 81 -22.58 -6.19 -16.30
CA ASN A 81 -22.96 -6.48 -17.70
C ASN A 81 -22.43 -7.87 -18.06
#